data_AF-A0A2V5UPU1-F1
#
_entry.id   AF-A0A2V5UPU1-F1
#
_cell.length_a   1.000
_cell.length_b   1.000
_cell.length_c   1.000
_cell.angle_alpha   90.00
_cell.angle_beta   90.00
_cell.angle_gamma   90.00
#
_symmetry.space_group_name_H-M   'P 1'
#
loop_
_entity.id
_entity.type
_entity.pdbx_description
1 polymer ?
#
loop_
_entity_poly.entity_id
_entity_poly.type
_entity_poly.pdbx_seq_one_letter_code
_entity_poly.pdbx_strand_id
1 'polypeptide(L)'
;MPVQSEQLRAHARQLGRLIWRFNFAVNRALIMYREPILDMQLVQERIANAAMDLFASTCVLSRLDGEIQFARRNGDAAAPDHSAADLFLRQSFRRIRRFLAGLTDNDDKAVLTAAKSCLAKPTS
;
A
#
# COMPACT_ATOMS: atom_id res chain seq x y z
N MET A 1 -0.37 -11.33 9.42
CA MET A 1 -0.73 -10.69 10.69
C MET A 1 -1.86 -11.47 11.33
N PRO A 2 -1.65 -12.09 12.50
CA PRO A 2 -2.73 -12.73 13.23
C PRO A 2 -3.69 -11.65 13.76
N VAL A 3 -4.99 -11.86 13.57
CA VAL A 3 -6.07 -11.07 14.21
C VAL A 3 -6.94 -12.03 15.00
N GLN A 4 -7.36 -11.64 16.19
CA GLN A 4 -8.18 -12.48 17.06
C GLN A 4 -9.67 -12.36 16.69
N SER A 5 -10.07 -11.21 16.18
CA SER A 5 -11.46 -10.91 15.81
C SER A 5 -11.83 -11.53 14.47
N GLU A 6 -12.81 -12.43 14.48
CA GLU A 6 -13.27 -13.16 13.30
C GLU A 6 -13.70 -12.24 12.14
N GLN A 7 -14.41 -11.17 12.47
CA GLN A 7 -14.87 -10.14 11.55
C GLN A 7 -13.73 -9.41 10.81
N LEU A 8 -12.49 -9.42 11.31
CA LEU A 8 -11.32 -8.83 10.64
C LEU A 8 -10.52 -9.82 9.79
N ARG A 9 -10.82 -11.13 9.85
CA ARG A 9 -10.03 -12.17 9.17
C ARG A 9 -9.98 -11.97 7.65
N ALA A 10 -11.06 -11.48 7.04
CA ALA A 10 -11.09 -11.22 5.60
C ALA A 10 -10.06 -10.16 5.19
N HIS A 11 -10.03 -9.03 5.90
CA HIS A 11 -9.06 -7.96 5.68
C HIS A 11 -7.64 -8.41 5.99
N ALA A 12 -7.42 -9.14 7.09
CA ALA A 12 -6.11 -9.66 7.46
C ALA A 12 -5.55 -10.64 6.41
N ARG A 13 -6.38 -11.52 5.85
CA ARG A 13 -6.00 -12.41 4.73
C ARG A 13 -5.65 -11.61 3.48
N GLN A 14 -6.43 -10.58 3.16
CA GLN A 14 -6.16 -9.73 2.01
C GLN A 14 -4.85 -8.95 2.17
N LEU A 15 -4.60 -8.37 3.34
CA LEU A 15 -3.34 -7.71 3.66
C LEU A 15 -2.16 -8.69 3.55
N GLY A 16 -2.29 -9.92 4.09
CA GLY A 16 -1.25 -10.94 3.97
C GLY A 16 -0.87 -11.25 2.51
N ARG A 17 -1.88 -11.37 1.63
CA ARG A 17 -1.64 -11.54 0.18
C ARG A 17 -0.94 -10.33 -0.44
N LEU A 18 -1.29 -9.10 -0.03
CA LEU A 18 -0.67 -7.88 -0.54
C LEU A 18 0.78 -7.74 -0.08
N ILE A 19 1.10 -8.10 1.19
CA ILE A 19 2.47 -8.15 1.70
C ILE A 19 3.31 -9.12 0.87
N TRP A 20 2.78 -10.31 0.59
CA TRP A 20 3.48 -11.28 -0.25
C TRP A 20 3.72 -10.77 -1.67
N ARG A 21 2.69 -10.18 -2.31
CA ARG A 21 2.83 -9.58 -3.66
C ARG A 21 3.82 -8.41 -3.68
N PHE A 22 3.83 -7.59 -2.63
CA PHE A 22 4.77 -6.49 -2.48
C PHE A 22 6.21 -7.00 -2.41
N ASN A 23 6.47 -7.98 -1.54
CA ASN A 23 7.79 -8.60 -1.43
C ASN A 23 8.27 -9.16 -2.79
N PHE A 24 7.41 -9.90 -3.48
CA PHE A 24 7.74 -10.44 -4.81
C PHE A 24 8.04 -9.33 -5.83
N ALA A 25 7.22 -8.29 -5.87
CA ALA A 25 7.38 -7.19 -6.82
C ALA A 25 8.67 -6.38 -6.56
N VAL A 26 8.98 -6.09 -5.29
CA VAL A 26 10.21 -5.39 -4.89
C VAL A 26 11.44 -6.23 -5.23
N ASN A 27 11.45 -7.52 -4.89
CA ASN A 27 12.56 -8.41 -5.22
C ASN A 27 12.79 -8.51 -6.74
N ARG A 28 11.71 -8.61 -7.52
CA ARG A 28 11.81 -8.59 -8.99
C ARG A 28 12.40 -7.27 -9.50
N ALA A 29 11.98 -6.13 -8.95
CA ALA A 29 12.53 -4.83 -9.34
C ALA A 29 14.03 -4.72 -9.00
N LEU A 30 14.44 -5.15 -7.81
CA LEU A 30 15.85 -5.17 -7.39
C LEU A 30 16.71 -6.06 -8.29
N ILE A 31 16.22 -7.24 -8.66
CA ILE A 31 16.94 -8.15 -9.58
C ILE A 31 17.05 -7.55 -10.99
N MET A 32 15.97 -6.93 -11.48
CA MET A 32 15.90 -6.36 -12.83
C MET A 32 16.79 -5.13 -12.99
N TYR A 33 16.73 -4.21 -12.03
CA TYR A 33 17.39 -2.90 -12.15
C TYR A 33 18.72 -2.80 -11.40
N ARG A 34 18.98 -3.69 -10.42
CA ARG A 34 20.22 -3.70 -9.62
C ARG A 34 20.51 -2.31 -9.01
N GLU A 35 21.76 -1.84 -9.05
CA GLU A 35 22.18 -0.54 -8.53
C GLU A 35 21.42 0.66 -9.13
N PRO A 36 21.15 0.72 -10.46
CA PRO A 36 20.36 1.81 -11.05
C PRO A 36 19.00 2.11 -10.41
N ILE A 37 18.39 1.17 -9.70
CA ILE A 37 17.11 1.40 -9.02
C ILE A 37 17.18 2.55 -8.00
N LEU A 38 18.38 2.88 -7.51
CA LEU A 38 18.62 3.97 -6.57
C LEU A 38 18.30 5.35 -7.16
N ASP A 39 18.36 5.50 -8.49
CA ASP A 39 18.06 6.76 -9.18
C ASP A 39 16.69 6.75 -9.86
N MET A 40 15.98 5.61 -9.84
CA MET A 40 14.67 5.45 -10.47
C MET A 40 13.55 5.98 -9.57
N GLN A 41 13.48 7.31 -9.41
CA GLN A 41 12.57 7.98 -8.48
C GLN A 41 11.10 7.58 -8.64
N LEU A 42 10.59 7.44 -9.86
CA LEU A 42 9.19 7.03 -10.11
C LEU A 42 8.91 5.57 -9.67
N VAL A 43 9.91 4.69 -9.78
CA VAL A 43 9.81 3.31 -9.28
C VAL A 43 9.84 3.32 -7.76
N GLN A 44 10.77 4.07 -7.16
CA GLN A 44 10.89 4.20 -5.71
C GLN A 44 9.63 4.78 -5.09
N GLU A 45 9.04 5.82 -5.69
CA GLU A 45 7.81 6.44 -5.22
C GLU A 45 6.67 5.40 -5.12
N ARG A 46 6.50 4.55 -6.13
CA ARG A 46 5.49 3.48 -6.10
C ARG A 46 5.76 2.45 -5.01
N ILE A 47 7.01 2.04 -4.83
CA ILE A 47 7.41 1.11 -3.76
C ILE A 47 7.14 1.73 -2.39
N ALA A 48 7.55 2.98 -2.19
CA ALA A 48 7.36 3.72 -0.95
C ALA A 48 5.87 3.89 -0.62
N ASN A 49 5.06 4.34 -1.58
CA ASN A 49 3.62 4.50 -1.38
C ASN A 49 2.93 3.16 -1.06
N ALA A 50 3.30 2.07 -1.74
CA ALA A 50 2.78 0.74 -1.41
C ALA A 50 3.18 0.29 0.00
N ALA A 51 4.43 0.54 0.42
CA ALA A 51 4.91 0.22 1.75
C ALA A 51 4.18 1.03 2.84
N MET A 52 3.97 2.33 2.62
CA MET A 52 3.23 3.21 3.52
C MET A 52 1.78 2.73 3.70
N ASP A 53 1.08 2.41 2.61
CA ASP A 53 -0.29 1.90 2.69
C ASP A 53 -0.36 0.53 3.38
N LEU A 54 0.61 -0.36 3.15
CA LEU A 54 0.69 -1.65 3.85
C LEU A 54 0.88 -1.47 5.36
N PHE A 55 1.80 -0.57 5.75
CA PHE A 55 2.06 -0.26 7.15
C PHE A 55 0.82 0.35 7.82
N ALA A 56 0.23 1.37 7.23
CA ALA A 56 -0.97 2.01 7.75
C ALA A 56 -2.14 1.02 7.87
N SER A 57 -2.33 0.13 6.89
CA SER A 57 -3.36 -0.93 6.95
C SER A 57 -3.11 -1.91 8.08
N THR A 58 -1.84 -2.22 8.37
CA THR A 58 -1.46 -3.06 9.52
C THR A 58 -1.84 -2.38 10.83
N CYS A 59 -1.46 -1.10 11.00
CA CYS A 59 -1.80 -0.32 12.19
C CYS A 59 -3.32 -0.23 12.41
N VAL A 60 -4.08 0.04 11.35
CA VAL A 60 -5.55 0.11 11.42
C VAL A 60 -6.15 -1.23 11.83
N LEU A 61 -5.69 -2.35 11.25
CA LEU A 61 -6.18 -3.68 11.64
C LEU A 61 -5.82 -4.03 13.08
N SER A 62 -4.60 -3.73 13.53
CA SER A 62 -4.19 -3.95 14.91
C SER A 62 -5.03 -3.14 15.90
N ARG A 63 -5.32 -1.89 15.57
CA ARG A 63 -6.18 -1.03 16.40
C ARG A 63 -7.62 -1.56 16.47
N LEU A 64 -8.23 -1.87 15.32
CA LEU A 64 -9.58 -2.43 15.27
C LEU A 64 -9.69 -3.73 16.05
N ASP A 65 -8.70 -4.62 15.92
CA ASP A 65 -8.69 -5.88 16.68
C ASP A 65 -8.66 -5.58 18.18
N GLY A 66 -7.81 -4.64 18.61
CA GLY A 66 -7.75 -4.19 20.01
C GLY A 66 -9.06 -3.61 20.53
N GLU A 67 -9.71 -2.73 19.76
CA GLU A 67 -11.00 -2.10 20.12
C GLU A 67 -12.11 -3.16 20.26
N ILE A 68 -12.18 -4.12 19.33
CA ILE A 68 -13.15 -5.23 19.40
C ILE A 68 -12.88 -6.13 20.61
N GLN A 69 -11.62 -6.49 20.87
CA GLN A 69 -11.28 -7.32 22.03
C GLN A 69 -11.57 -6.60 23.35
N PHE A 70 -11.36 -5.28 23.40
CA PHE A 70 -11.66 -4.48 24.58
C PHE A 70 -13.17 -4.39 24.84
N ALA A 71 -13.98 -4.13 23.81
CA ALA A 71 -15.45 -4.09 23.92
C ALA A 71 -16.02 -5.42 24.44
N ARG A 72 -15.53 -6.56 23.92
CA ARG A 72 -15.93 -7.91 24.37
C ARG A 72 -15.63 -8.16 25.85
N ARG A 73 -14.50 -7.65 26.35
CA ARG A 73 -14.11 -7.79 27.77
C ARG A 73 -14.97 -6.93 28.70
N ASN A 74 -15.54 -5.83 28.19
CA ASN A 74 -16.35 -4.90 28.95
C ASN A 74 -17.87 -5.11 28.76
N GLY A 75 -18.29 -6.34 28.45
CA GLY A 75 -19.71 -6.71 28.37
C GLY A 75 -20.46 -6.13 27.16
N ASP A 76 -19.80 -6.05 26.01
CA ASP A 76 -20.36 -5.54 24.75
C ASP A 76 -20.92 -4.10 24.87
N ALA A 77 -20.21 -3.24 25.61
CA ALA A 77 -20.40 -1.80 25.53
C ALA A 77 -20.45 -1.35 24.05
N ALA A 78 -21.30 -0.35 23.75
CA ALA A 78 -21.59 0.08 22.38
C ALA A 78 -20.31 0.13 21.51
N ALA A 79 -20.24 -0.75 20.52
CA ALA A 79 -19.06 -0.87 19.68
C ALA A 79 -18.83 0.44 18.91
N PRO A 80 -17.59 0.97 18.87
CA PRO A 80 -17.29 2.16 18.10
C PRO A 80 -17.63 1.97 16.61
N ASP A 81 -18.03 3.05 15.94
CA ASP A 81 -18.24 3.00 14.49
C ASP A 81 -16.89 2.78 13.77
N HIS A 82 -16.78 1.65 13.08
CA HIS A 82 -15.59 1.26 12.32
C HIS A 82 -15.72 1.55 10.81
N SER A 83 -16.77 2.26 10.37
CA SER A 83 -17.04 2.55 8.95
C SER A 83 -15.86 3.21 8.24
N ALA A 84 -15.25 4.22 8.87
CA ALA A 84 -14.10 4.94 8.33
C ALA A 84 -12.87 4.02 8.17
N ALA A 85 -12.62 3.15 9.15
CA ALA A 85 -11.52 2.20 9.10
C ALA A 85 -11.71 1.13 8.02
N ASP A 86 -12.93 0.62 7.84
CA ASP A 86 -13.27 -0.30 6.75
C ASP A 86 -13.07 0.36 5.38
N LEU A 87 -13.56 1.59 5.22
CA LEU A 87 -13.36 2.36 3.98
C LEU A 87 -11.88 2.59 3.69
N PHE A 88 -11.10 2.98 4.70
CA PHE A 88 -9.66 3.17 4.59
C PHE A 88 -8.96 1.89 4.09
N LEU A 89 -9.23 0.73 4.72
CA LEU A 89 -8.64 -0.55 4.31
C LEU A 89 -8.97 -0.89 2.86
N ARG A 90 -10.24 -0.71 2.45
CA ARG A 90 -10.65 -0.95 1.06
C ARG A 90 -9.92 -0.06 0.07
N GLN A 91 -9.79 1.24 0.38
CA GLN A 91 -9.09 2.20 -0.48
C GLN A 91 -7.59 1.92 -0.55
N SER A 92 -6.95 1.72 0.60
CA SER A 92 -5.53 1.35 0.72
C SER A 92 -5.21 0.09 -0.09
N PHE A 93 -6.03 -0.96 0.03
CA PHE A 93 -5.83 -2.18 -0.75
C PHE A 93 -5.97 -1.97 -2.26
N ARG A 94 -6.78 -1.02 -2.72
CA ARG A 94 -6.84 -0.66 -4.15
C ARG A 94 -5.60 0.11 -4.58
N ARG A 95 -5.14 1.07 -3.77
CA ARG A 95 -3.92 1.84 -4.03
C ARG A 95 -2.68 0.94 -4.09
N ILE A 96 -2.49 0.04 -3.12
CA ILE A 96 -1.38 -0.93 -3.13
C ILE A 96 -1.37 -1.73 -4.44
N ARG A 97 -2.51 -2.29 -4.86
CA ARG A 97 -2.60 -3.04 -6.13
C ARG A 97 -2.20 -2.18 -7.32
N ARG A 98 -2.62 -0.91 -7.35
CA ARG A 98 -2.27 0.04 -8.41
C ARG A 98 -0.78 0.34 -8.42
N PHE A 99 -0.18 0.63 -7.27
CA PHE A 99 1.26 0.88 -7.17
C PHE A 99 2.08 -0.33 -7.63
N LEU A 100 1.69 -1.54 -7.21
CA LEU A 100 2.37 -2.78 -7.60
C LEU A 100 2.23 -3.09 -9.09
N ALA A 101 1.05 -2.90 -9.68
CA ALA A 101 0.86 -3.05 -11.12
C ALA A 101 1.69 -2.00 -11.90
N GLY A 102 1.75 -0.78 -11.37
CA GLY A 102 2.54 0.33 -11.91
C GLY A 102 4.05 0.11 -11.93
N LEU A 103 4.58 -0.92 -11.26
CA LEU A 103 6.01 -1.26 -11.36
C LEU A 103 6.36 -1.90 -12.71
N THR A 104 5.39 -2.52 -13.38
CA THR A 104 5.58 -3.17 -14.69
C THR A 104 4.82 -2.49 -15.81
N ASP A 105 3.71 -1.84 -15.50
CA ASP A 105 2.83 -1.18 -16.46
C ASP A 105 2.73 0.32 -16.13
N ASN A 106 3.60 1.11 -16.76
CA ASN A 106 3.71 2.55 -16.52
C ASN A 106 4.25 3.30 -17.74
N ASP A 107 4.03 4.62 -17.73
CA ASP A 107 4.48 5.55 -18.77
C ASP A 107 5.77 6.29 -18.39
N ASP A 108 6.61 5.76 -17.49
CA ASP A 108 7.75 6.50 -16.91
C ASP A 108 8.67 7.09 -17.98
N LYS A 109 8.96 6.31 -19.03
CA LYS A 109 9.78 6.77 -20.15
C LYS A 109 9.12 7.93 -20.91
N ALA A 110 7.82 7.85 -21.15
CA ALA A 110 7.08 8.89 -21.85
C ALA A 110 7.00 10.17 -20.98
N VAL A 111 6.74 10.03 -19.68
CA VAL A 111 6.73 11.14 -18.72
C VAL A 111 8.07 11.87 -18.71
N LEU A 112 9.18 11.14 -18.56
CA LEU A 112 10.52 11.72 -18.55
C LEU A 112 10.88 12.37 -19.90
N THR A 113 10.46 11.79 -21.02
CA THR A 113 10.68 12.35 -22.36
C THR A 113 9.90 13.65 -22.56
N ALA A 114 8.63 13.68 -22.14
CA ALA A 114 7.80 14.88 -22.19
C ALA A 114 8.37 16.00 -21.31
N ALA A 115 8.78 15.68 -20.07
CA ALA A 115 9.39 16.63 -19.15
C ALA A 115 10.66 17.27 -19.74
N LYS A 116 11.57 16.45 -20.30
CA LYS A 116 12.77 16.95 -21.00
C LYS A 116 12.42 17.88 -22.16
N SER A 117 11.39 17.54 -22.93
CA SER A 117 10.94 18.35 -24.08
C SER A 117 10.40 19.71 -23.67
N CYS A 118 9.72 19.80 -22.52
CA CYS A 118 9.25 21.08 -21.98
C CYS A 118 10.38 21.94 -21.44
N LEU A 119 11.36 21.33 -20.75
CA LEU A 119 12.50 22.03 -20.16
C LEU A 119 13.53 22.51 -21.20
N ALA A 120 13.62 21.85 -22.36
CA ALA A 120 14.52 22.23 -23.44
C ALA A 120 14.02 23.42 -24.28
N LYS A 121 12.77 23.86 -24.11
CA LYS A 121 12.26 25.04 -24.81
C LYS A 121 12.84 26.29 -24.16
N PRO A 122 13.54 27.18 -24.92
CA PRO A 122 13.95 28.46 -24.38
C PRO A 122 12.69 29.26 -24.01
N THR A 123 12.62 29.72 -22.77
CA THR A 123 11.70 30.78 -22.36
C THR A 123 11.96 31.98 -23.27
N SER A 124 11.01 32.25 -24.17
CA SER A 124 10.95 33.49 -24.95
C SER A 124 10.58 34.67 -24.07
#